data_AF-A0A533W5P6-F1
#
_entry.id   AF-A0A533W5P6-F1
#
_cell.length_a   1.000
_cell.length_b   1.000
_cell.length_c   1.000
_cell.angle_alpha   90.00
_cell.angle_beta   90.00
_cell.angle_gamma   90.00
#
_symmetry.space_group_name_H-M   'P 1'
#
loop_
_entity.id
_entity.type
_entity.pdbx_description
1 polymer ?
#
loop_
_entity_poly.entity_id
_entity_poly.type
_entity_poly.pdbx_seq_one_letter_code
_entity_poly.pdbx_strand_id
1 'polypeptide(L)'
;MEWKSISSFNKGYENVLLVPQSRPRMGEARRRGRRAISSVMATVIIIALTLVASYSISRFIFGISPATGNASQVSVTRASIAAADFKSSFTGTRFDCGSPAGSYLTVSNMGTVAVTVISVTLAWGGLTNSYTLSGTCIIGGLGSSTSTQNVLFYAGATQVHNRDATYGGAFTGTVTLDNGAVLPYSGTFY
;
A
#
# COMPACT_ATOMS: atom_id res chain seq x y z
N MET A 1 -51.85 36.06 12.68
CA MET A 1 -52.81 35.83 11.58
C MET A 1 -52.48 34.45 11.03
N GLU A 2 -53.12 33.40 11.59
CA GLU A 2 -54.36 32.73 11.09
C GLU A 2 -54.03 31.75 9.96
N TRP A 3 -54.00 30.43 10.19
CA TRP A 3 -55.09 29.43 10.41
C TRP A 3 -55.84 28.96 9.15
N LYS A 4 -56.00 27.61 9.10
CA LYS A 4 -57.07 26.77 8.51
C LYS A 4 -57.10 26.60 6.98
N SER A 5 -56.97 25.37 6.48
CA SER A 5 -57.95 24.25 6.48
C SER A 5 -59.09 24.49 5.48
N ILE A 6 -59.18 23.61 4.47
CA ILE A 6 -60.41 23.39 3.71
C ILE A 6 -60.79 21.92 3.88
N SER A 7 -61.83 21.71 4.66
CA SER A 7 -62.72 20.54 4.61
C SER A 7 -63.99 20.94 3.88
N SER A 8 -64.60 20.02 3.11
CA SER A 8 -66.04 20.03 2.78
C SER A 8 -66.37 18.77 1.96
N PHE A 9 -67.04 17.73 2.47
CA PHE A 9 -68.49 17.55 2.74
C PHE A 9 -69.39 17.27 1.51
N ASN A 10 -69.97 16.06 1.46
CA ASN A 10 -71.39 15.69 1.26
C ASN A 10 -71.51 14.30 0.57
N LYS A 11 -72.09 13.25 1.18
CA LYS A 11 -73.49 12.94 1.61
C LYS A 11 -74.34 12.28 0.50
N GLY A 12 -74.90 11.12 0.86
CA GLY A 12 -76.08 10.47 0.27
C GLY A 12 -75.80 9.66 -1.00
N TYR A 13 -76.44 8.54 -1.32
CA TYR A 13 -77.77 8.02 -0.98
C TYR A 13 -77.79 6.50 -1.30
N GLU A 14 -78.59 5.74 -0.57
CA GLU A 14 -78.88 4.32 -0.75
C GLU A 14 -79.54 3.99 -2.11
N ASN A 15 -79.29 2.77 -2.64
CA ASN A 15 -80.31 1.94 -3.29
C ASN A 15 -79.85 0.48 -3.42
N VAL A 16 -80.85 -0.42 -3.34
CA VAL A 16 -80.81 -1.84 -2.97
C VAL A 16 -80.90 -2.77 -4.22
N LEU A 17 -80.61 -4.08 -4.02
CA LEU A 17 -80.81 -5.29 -4.87
C LEU A 17 -79.67 -5.67 -5.85
N LEU A 18 -79.22 -6.93 -6.01
CA LEU A 18 -79.73 -8.28 -5.73
C LEU A 18 -78.60 -9.24 -5.28
N VAL A 19 -78.91 -10.25 -4.46
CA VAL A 19 -78.06 -11.45 -4.25
C VAL A 19 -78.38 -12.49 -5.33
N PRO A 20 -77.36 -13.13 -5.93
CA PRO A 20 -77.31 -14.60 -5.84
C PRO A 20 -75.91 -15.12 -5.48
N GLN A 21 -75.89 -16.11 -4.59
CA GLN A 21 -74.71 -16.89 -4.23
C GLN A 21 -74.24 -17.77 -5.41
N SER A 22 -72.96 -17.67 -5.76
CA SER A 22 -72.24 -18.74 -6.46
C SER A 22 -70.78 -18.79 -6.01
N ARG A 23 -70.42 -19.81 -5.21
CA ARG A 23 -69.03 -20.25 -4.97
C ARG A 23 -68.62 -21.24 -6.09
N PRO A 24 -67.33 -21.63 -6.20
CA PRO A 24 -66.09 -20.86 -6.10
C PRO A 24 -65.13 -21.22 -7.28
N ARG A 25 -64.09 -20.42 -7.54
CA ARG A 25 -62.86 -20.95 -8.17
C ARG A 25 -61.62 -20.45 -7.45
N MET A 26 -60.88 -21.43 -6.94
CA MET A 26 -59.53 -21.33 -6.41
C MET A 26 -58.62 -20.57 -7.38
N GLY A 27 -58.01 -19.49 -6.89
CA GLY A 27 -56.75 -18.97 -7.40
C GLY A 27 -55.71 -19.14 -6.30
N GLU A 28 -54.79 -20.06 -6.51
CA GLU A 28 -53.74 -20.44 -5.56
C GLU A 28 -52.91 -19.24 -5.11
N ALA A 29 -53.05 -18.87 -3.85
CA ALA A 29 -52.01 -18.13 -3.15
C ALA A 29 -50.79 -19.05 -3.04
N ARG A 30 -49.80 -18.87 -3.92
CA ARG A 30 -48.45 -19.40 -3.73
C ARG A 30 -47.90 -18.87 -2.40
N ARG A 31 -48.11 -19.63 -1.33
CA ARG A 31 -47.33 -19.51 -0.10
C ARG A 31 -45.89 -19.83 -0.47
N ARG A 32 -45.06 -18.80 -0.61
CA ARG A 32 -43.61 -18.95 -0.40
C ARG A 32 -43.46 -19.48 1.01
N GLY A 33 -43.22 -20.79 1.12
CA GLY A 33 -42.92 -21.42 2.38
C GLY A 33 -41.70 -20.76 2.97
N ARG A 34 -41.88 -19.91 3.98
CA ARG A 34 -40.87 -19.71 5.01
C ARG A 34 -40.73 -21.08 5.67
N ARG A 35 -39.81 -21.91 5.17
CA ARG A 35 -39.32 -23.06 5.92
C ARG A 35 -38.83 -22.46 7.24
N ALA A 36 -39.53 -22.79 8.33
CA ALA A 36 -39.02 -22.52 9.66
C ALA A 36 -37.67 -23.24 9.75
N ILE A 37 -36.59 -22.47 9.62
CA ILE A 37 -35.25 -22.98 9.87
C ILE A 37 -35.28 -23.32 11.36
N SER A 38 -35.28 -24.62 11.66
CA SER A 38 -35.22 -25.10 13.04
C SER A 38 -34.13 -24.35 13.79
N SER A 39 -34.39 -23.95 15.04
CA SER A 39 -33.43 -23.23 15.89
C SER A 39 -32.05 -23.91 15.88
N VAL A 40 -32.02 -25.23 15.73
CA VAL A 40 -30.82 -26.06 15.62
C VAL A 40 -30.01 -25.75 14.34
N MET A 41 -30.67 -25.57 13.20
CA MET A 41 -29.99 -25.23 11.94
C MET A 41 -29.42 -23.81 11.97
N ALA A 42 -30.12 -22.88 12.63
CA ALA A 42 -29.61 -21.52 12.82
C ALA A 42 -28.33 -21.51 13.67
N THR A 43 -28.30 -22.27 14.77
CA THR A 43 -27.10 -22.36 15.63
C THR A 43 -25.92 -23.01 14.92
N VAL A 44 -26.15 -24.04 14.10
CA VAL A 44 -25.08 -24.70 13.33
C VAL A 44 -24.48 -23.74 12.29
N ILE A 45 -25.32 -22.95 11.61
CA ILE A 45 -24.86 -21.96 10.64
C ILE A 45 -24.03 -20.86 11.33
N ILE A 46 -24.47 -20.38 12.49
CA ILE A 46 -23.74 -19.35 13.25
C ILE A 46 -22.37 -19.87 13.69
N ILE A 47 -22.29 -21.09 14.23
CA ILE A 47 -21.02 -21.70 14.65
C ILE A 47 -20.08 -21.92 13.45
N ALA A 48 -20.61 -22.36 12.30
CA ALA A 48 -19.82 -22.52 11.10
C ALA A 48 -19.24 -21.18 10.60
N LEU A 49 -20.05 -20.11 10.61
CA LEU A 49 -19.61 -18.77 10.19
C LEU A 49 -18.56 -18.19 11.13
N THR A 50 -18.72 -18.34 12.45
CA THR A 50 -17.74 -17.84 13.42
C THR A 50 -16.43 -18.62 13.35
N LEU A 51 -16.45 -19.92 13.08
CA LEU A 51 -15.25 -20.72 12.85
C LEU A 51 -14.49 -20.30 11.59
N VAL A 52 -15.18 -20.08 10.48
CA VAL A 52 -14.55 -19.62 9.23
C VAL A 52 -13.95 -18.22 9.40
N ALA A 53 -14.67 -17.32 10.08
CA ALA A 53 -14.17 -15.97 10.38
C ALA A 53 -12.97 -16.01 11.34
N SER A 54 -13.00 -16.85 12.37
CA SER A 54 -11.87 -16.99 13.30
C SER A 54 -10.64 -17.59 12.61
N TYR A 55 -10.85 -18.55 11.71
CA TYR A 55 -9.77 -19.15 10.92
C TYR A 55 -9.14 -18.14 9.95
N SER A 56 -9.94 -17.30 9.28
CA SER A 56 -9.43 -16.26 8.37
C SER A 56 -8.71 -15.14 9.13
N ILE A 57 -9.23 -14.70 10.28
CA ILE A 57 -8.58 -13.71 11.14
C ILE A 57 -7.26 -14.25 11.70
N SER A 58 -7.21 -15.53 12.08
CA SER A 58 -5.97 -16.16 12.55
C SER A 58 -4.90 -16.19 11.47
N ARG A 59 -5.26 -16.50 10.21
CA ARG A 59 -4.34 -16.46 9.07
C ARG A 59 -3.90 -15.04 8.72
N PHE A 60 -4.79 -14.06 8.88
CA PHE A 60 -4.43 -12.65 8.72
C PHE A 60 -3.41 -12.23 9.78
N ILE A 61 -3.63 -12.54 11.06
CA ILE A 61 -2.72 -12.18 12.16
C ILE A 61 -1.35 -12.86 12.00
N PHE A 62 -1.28 -14.17 11.72
CA PHE A 62 0.02 -14.83 11.49
C PHE A 62 0.67 -14.45 10.14
N GLY A 63 -0.10 -13.98 9.16
CA GLY A 63 0.40 -13.45 7.90
C GLY A 63 0.95 -12.03 7.99
N ILE A 64 0.42 -11.20 8.91
CA ILE A 64 0.91 -9.85 9.18
C ILE A 64 1.97 -9.80 10.29
N SER A 65 2.10 -10.81 11.16
CA SER A 65 3.16 -10.86 12.17
C SER A 65 4.60 -10.75 11.59
N PRO A 66 4.94 -11.33 10.43
CA PRO A 66 6.19 -10.99 9.75
C PRO A 66 6.13 -9.65 8.98
N ALA A 67 4.96 -9.06 8.74
CA ALA A 67 4.83 -7.78 8.05
C ALA A 67 5.01 -6.57 8.99
N THR A 68 4.71 -6.70 10.29
CA THR A 68 4.80 -5.58 11.25
C THR A 68 5.93 -5.71 12.27
N GLY A 69 6.59 -6.88 12.36
CA GLY A 69 7.66 -7.14 13.33
C GLY A 69 9.09 -6.99 12.81
N ASN A 70 9.29 -6.73 11.52
CA ASN A 70 10.61 -6.65 10.93
C ASN A 70 11.07 -5.19 10.87
N ALA A 71 12.18 -4.88 11.54
CA ALA A 71 13.10 -3.87 11.01
C ALA A 71 13.21 -4.10 9.49
N SER A 72 13.06 -3.06 8.67
CA SER A 72 13.07 -3.19 7.21
C SER A 72 14.12 -4.22 6.79
N GLN A 73 13.67 -5.33 6.20
CA GLN A 73 14.56 -6.45 5.89
C GLN A 73 15.71 -5.99 4.98
N VAL A 74 15.47 -4.94 4.20
CA VAL A 74 16.50 -4.24 3.42
C VAL A 74 16.76 -2.88 4.05
N SER A 75 18.01 -2.48 4.23
CA SER A 75 18.35 -1.17 4.78
C SER A 75 19.63 -0.61 4.19
N VAL A 76 19.76 0.71 4.17
CA VAL A 76 21.03 1.38 3.86
C VAL A 76 21.87 1.39 5.14
N THR A 77 22.96 0.64 5.16
CA THR A 77 23.83 0.49 6.35
C THR A 77 24.99 1.47 6.37
N ARG A 78 25.36 2.02 5.20
CA ARG A 78 26.40 3.05 5.07
C ARG A 78 26.08 3.99 3.92
N ALA A 79 26.35 5.27 4.12
CA ALA A 79 26.37 6.28 3.06
C ALA A 79 27.74 6.96 3.04
N SER A 80 28.48 6.77 1.95
CA SER A 80 29.80 7.36 1.73
C SER A 80 29.69 8.24 0.49
N ILE A 81 29.38 9.52 0.67
CA ILE A 81 29.14 10.47 -0.43
C ILE A 81 30.15 11.61 -0.38
N ALA A 82 30.98 11.72 -1.42
CA ALA A 82 31.97 12.78 -1.55
C ALA A 82 31.35 14.02 -2.21
N ALA A 83 31.54 15.21 -1.62
CA ALA A 83 31.00 16.46 -2.17
C ALA A 83 31.52 16.73 -3.61
N ALA A 84 32.76 16.34 -3.89
CA ALA A 84 33.41 16.58 -5.18
C ALA A 84 32.71 15.88 -6.35
N ASP A 85 31.95 14.81 -6.10
CA ASP A 85 31.26 14.03 -7.12
C ASP A 85 29.94 14.67 -7.58
N PHE A 86 29.42 15.65 -6.83
CA PHE A 86 28.07 16.20 -6.98
C PHE A 86 28.11 17.70 -7.28
N LYS A 87 28.00 18.04 -8.57
CA LYS A 87 28.02 19.44 -9.05
C LYS A 87 26.96 19.70 -10.11
N SER A 88 26.46 20.93 -10.16
CA SER A 88 25.41 21.32 -11.10
C SER A 88 25.93 21.41 -12.54
N SER A 89 27.25 21.55 -12.69
CA SER A 89 27.94 21.52 -13.99
C SER A 89 28.10 20.12 -14.58
N PHE A 90 27.86 19.05 -13.81
CA PHE A 90 27.98 17.69 -14.30
C PHE A 90 26.71 17.22 -15.02
N THR A 91 26.76 16.04 -15.66
CA THR A 91 25.70 15.52 -16.53
C THR A 91 25.19 14.12 -16.17
N GLY A 92 25.84 13.43 -15.23
CA GLY A 92 25.49 12.07 -14.83
C GLY A 92 24.26 12.05 -13.94
N THR A 93 23.18 11.45 -14.43
CA THR A 93 21.89 11.33 -13.73
C THR A 93 21.58 9.89 -13.33
N ARG A 94 22.59 9.03 -13.39
CA ARG A 94 22.43 7.60 -13.22
C ARG A 94 23.31 7.06 -12.09
N PHE A 95 22.99 5.86 -11.64
CA PHE A 95 23.79 5.09 -10.69
C PHE A 95 23.89 3.63 -11.17
N ASP A 96 24.82 2.88 -10.58
CA ASP A 96 25.00 1.45 -10.83
C ASP A 96 25.28 0.69 -9.52
N CYS A 97 25.49 -0.61 -9.57
CA CYS A 97 25.86 -1.41 -8.40
C CYS A 97 27.14 -2.21 -8.61
N GLY A 98 27.97 -2.28 -7.58
CA GLY A 98 29.27 -2.93 -7.67
C GLY A 98 30.14 -2.80 -6.43
N SER A 99 31.45 -2.84 -6.65
CA SER A 99 32.46 -2.67 -5.61
C SER A 99 32.49 -1.22 -5.09
N PRO A 100 32.73 -0.99 -3.80
CA PRO A 100 32.66 0.33 -3.20
C PRO A 100 33.78 1.23 -3.76
N ALA A 101 33.42 2.21 -4.58
CA ALA A 101 34.32 3.17 -5.19
C ALA A 101 33.64 4.55 -5.30
N GLY A 102 34.41 5.62 -5.09
CA GLY A 102 33.88 6.99 -5.13
C GLY A 102 32.75 7.20 -4.13
N SER A 103 31.66 7.81 -4.58
CA SER A 103 30.43 7.97 -3.81
C SER A 103 29.52 6.74 -3.91
N TYR A 104 29.19 6.14 -2.77
CA TYR A 104 28.37 4.94 -2.71
C TYR A 104 27.47 4.84 -1.47
N LEU A 105 26.41 4.05 -1.60
CA LEU A 105 25.55 3.60 -0.50
C LEU A 105 25.69 2.08 -0.35
N THR A 106 25.94 1.59 0.85
CA THR A 106 25.89 0.15 1.12
C THR A 106 24.47 -0.22 1.54
N VAL A 107 23.86 -1.13 0.80
CA VAL A 107 22.53 -1.67 1.05
C VAL A 107 22.67 -3.13 1.46
N SER A 108 22.03 -3.50 2.56
CA SER A 108 22.05 -4.86 3.10
C SER A 108 20.64 -5.41 3.19
N ASN A 109 20.46 -6.66 2.76
CA ASN A 109 19.22 -7.41 2.79
C ASN A 109 19.35 -8.62 3.73
N MET A 110 18.60 -8.53 4.82
CA MET A 110 18.39 -9.55 5.85
C MET A 110 17.17 -10.44 5.56
N GLY A 111 16.39 -10.13 4.52
CA GLY A 111 15.25 -10.92 4.06
C GLY A 111 15.68 -12.04 3.11
N THR A 112 14.84 -13.06 2.92
CA THR A 112 15.19 -14.22 2.08
C THR A 112 14.99 -13.98 0.59
N VAL A 113 14.26 -12.94 0.21
CA VAL A 113 13.93 -12.62 -1.19
C VAL A 113 14.86 -11.53 -1.70
N ALA A 114 15.38 -11.71 -2.91
CA ALA A 114 16.18 -10.68 -3.58
C ALA A 114 15.31 -9.50 -4.04
N VAL A 115 15.88 -8.30 -4.03
CA VAL A 115 15.20 -7.06 -4.44
C VAL A 115 16.09 -6.28 -5.40
N THR A 116 15.48 -5.43 -6.22
CA THR A 116 16.22 -4.59 -7.18
C THR A 116 16.10 -3.12 -6.79
N VAL A 117 17.20 -2.38 -6.79
CA VAL A 117 17.19 -0.93 -6.60
C VAL A 117 16.81 -0.26 -7.92
N ILE A 118 15.73 0.53 -7.94
CA ILE A 118 15.22 1.16 -9.19
C ILE A 118 15.53 2.65 -9.28
N SER A 119 15.54 3.36 -8.13
CA SER A 119 15.82 4.78 -8.08
C SER A 119 16.46 5.16 -6.74
N VAL A 120 17.24 6.23 -6.77
CA VAL A 120 17.82 6.83 -5.57
C VAL A 120 17.57 8.32 -5.59
N THR A 121 17.17 8.88 -4.46
CA THR A 121 17.06 10.32 -4.28
C THR A 121 18.06 10.81 -3.26
N LEU A 122 18.64 11.99 -3.51
CA LEU A 122 19.56 12.67 -2.61
C LEU A 122 19.16 14.14 -2.50
N ALA A 123 18.87 14.58 -1.29
CA ALA A 123 18.34 15.89 -0.99
C ALA A 123 19.22 16.64 0.01
N TRP A 124 19.53 17.90 -0.30
CA TRP A 124 20.22 18.84 0.56
C TRP A 124 19.85 20.26 0.15
N GLY A 125 19.95 21.20 1.09
CA GLY A 125 19.67 22.62 0.79
C GLY A 125 18.27 22.90 0.25
N GLY A 126 17.28 22.06 0.59
CA GLY A 126 15.89 22.21 0.15
C GLY A 126 15.58 21.69 -1.25
N LEU A 127 16.54 21.02 -1.91
CA LEU A 127 16.40 20.45 -3.24
C LEU A 127 16.57 18.94 -3.18
N THR A 128 15.81 18.22 -4.00
CA THR A 128 15.89 16.76 -4.14
C THR A 128 16.36 16.42 -5.54
N ASN A 129 17.45 15.68 -5.64
CA ASN A 129 17.99 15.16 -6.89
C ASN A 129 17.61 13.69 -7.00
N SER A 130 17.19 13.27 -8.19
CA SER A 130 16.73 11.90 -8.45
C SER A 130 17.63 11.24 -9.47
N TYR A 131 18.03 10.01 -9.19
CA TYR A 131 18.94 9.20 -10.00
C TYR A 131 18.27 7.89 -10.39
N THR A 132 18.52 7.46 -11.63
CA THR A 132 17.95 6.23 -12.19
C THR A 132 19.02 5.18 -12.40
N LEU A 133 18.66 3.90 -12.31
CA LEU A 133 19.56 2.80 -12.55
C LEU A 133 20.07 2.78 -14.01
N SER A 134 21.38 2.63 -14.24
CA SER A 134 21.95 2.47 -15.59
C SER A 134 22.04 1.01 -16.06
N GLY A 135 21.93 0.04 -15.16
CA GLY A 135 22.14 -1.39 -15.41
C GLY A 135 21.23 -2.27 -14.57
N THR A 136 21.81 -3.24 -13.85
CA THR A 136 21.08 -4.09 -12.90
C THR A 136 21.68 -3.93 -11.51
N CYS A 137 20.84 -3.68 -10.51
CA CYS A 137 21.26 -3.60 -9.12
C CYS A 137 20.40 -4.51 -8.26
N ILE A 138 20.83 -5.77 -8.14
CA ILE A 138 20.12 -6.78 -7.36
C ILE A 138 20.80 -6.92 -6.01
N ILE A 139 20.04 -6.70 -4.94
CA ILE A 139 20.42 -7.04 -3.58
C ILE A 139 19.89 -8.44 -3.30
N GLY A 140 20.79 -9.42 -3.22
CA GLY A 140 20.44 -10.81 -2.96
C GLY A 140 19.73 -10.99 -1.62
N GLY A 141 19.02 -12.11 -1.47
CA GLY A 141 18.50 -12.49 -0.15
C GLY A 141 19.61 -12.88 0.82
N LEU A 142 19.28 -12.92 2.11
CA LEU A 142 20.14 -13.38 3.19
C LEU A 142 20.79 -14.73 2.85
N GLY A 143 22.10 -14.83 3.06
CA GLY A 143 22.90 -16.00 2.70
C GLY A 143 23.47 -15.97 1.28
N SER A 144 23.05 -15.03 0.43
CA SER A 144 23.72 -14.75 -0.84
C SER A 144 25.02 -13.96 -0.64
N SER A 145 26.00 -14.15 -1.52
CA SER A 145 27.18 -13.28 -1.63
C SER A 145 26.83 -11.84 -2.01
N THR A 146 25.65 -11.61 -2.58
CA THR A 146 25.11 -10.30 -2.95
C THR A 146 24.09 -9.76 -1.94
N SER A 147 23.97 -10.39 -0.75
CA SER A 147 23.09 -9.90 0.33
C SER A 147 23.44 -8.50 0.82
N THR A 148 24.70 -8.09 0.62
CA THR A 148 25.13 -6.71 0.80
C THR A 148 25.76 -6.22 -0.49
N GLN A 149 25.26 -5.11 -1.02
CA GLN A 149 25.72 -4.53 -2.29
C GLN A 149 25.88 -3.02 -2.15
N ASN A 150 26.78 -2.44 -2.94
CA ASN A 150 26.97 -0.99 -2.98
C ASN A 150 26.31 -0.39 -4.22
N VAL A 151 25.50 0.64 -4.00
CA VAL A 151 24.93 1.52 -5.01
C VAL A 151 25.92 2.66 -5.25
N LEU A 152 26.42 2.77 -6.45
CA LEU A 152 27.53 3.64 -6.86
C LEU A 152 27.00 4.81 -7.69
N PHE A 153 27.33 6.02 -7.28
CA PHE A 153 27.18 7.21 -8.11
C PHE A 153 28.41 7.37 -9.01
N TYR A 154 28.25 8.05 -10.16
CA TYR A 154 29.39 8.31 -11.03
C TYR A 154 30.33 9.34 -10.38
N ALA A 155 31.51 8.88 -10.00
CA ALA A 155 32.56 9.72 -9.44
C ALA A 155 32.90 10.89 -10.38
N GLY A 156 32.94 12.10 -9.83
CA GLY A 156 33.26 13.33 -10.57
C GLY A 156 32.31 13.68 -11.73
N ALA A 157 31.14 13.06 -11.83
CA ALA A 157 30.23 13.27 -12.95
C ALA A 157 28.76 13.27 -12.54
N THR A 158 28.40 13.30 -11.26
CA THR A 158 27.01 13.24 -10.83
C THR A 158 26.36 14.63 -10.85
N GLN A 159 25.39 14.82 -11.72
CA GLN A 159 24.62 16.06 -11.86
C GLN A 159 23.72 16.30 -10.66
N VAL A 160 23.59 17.57 -10.31
CA VAL A 160 22.63 18.06 -9.32
C VAL A 160 21.91 19.27 -9.92
N HIS A 161 20.75 19.65 -9.38
CA HIS A 161 19.92 20.69 -10.00
C HIS A 161 20.63 22.04 -10.11
N ASN A 162 20.85 22.75 -9.00
CA ASN A 162 21.43 24.10 -9.02
C ASN A 162 22.23 24.44 -7.75
N ARG A 163 22.52 23.44 -6.91
CA ARG A 163 23.30 23.61 -5.70
C ARG A 163 24.29 22.47 -5.55
N ASP A 164 25.56 22.79 -5.74
CA ASP A 164 26.67 21.87 -5.53
C ASP A 164 26.66 21.30 -4.10
N ALA A 165 27.16 20.08 -3.96
CA ALA A 165 27.41 19.53 -2.64
C ALA A 165 28.59 20.26 -1.99
N THR A 166 28.51 20.46 -0.67
CA THR A 166 29.54 21.13 0.11
C THR A 166 30.08 20.16 1.15
N TYR A 167 31.40 20.10 1.31
CA TYR A 167 32.05 19.31 2.34
C TYR A 167 31.46 19.62 3.73
N GLY A 168 31.14 18.58 4.50
CA GLY A 168 30.49 18.68 5.81
C GLY A 168 29.00 19.02 5.76
N GLY A 169 28.43 19.26 4.57
CA GLY A 169 26.99 19.50 4.41
C GLY A 169 26.16 18.26 4.72
N ALA A 170 25.04 18.43 5.42
CA ALA A 170 24.11 17.35 5.69
C ALA A 170 23.25 17.04 4.45
N PHE A 171 22.96 15.76 4.25
CA PHE A 171 22.04 15.28 3.23
C PHE A 171 21.10 14.22 3.79
N THR A 172 19.96 14.09 3.12
CA THR A 172 18.99 13.00 3.31
C THR A 172 18.69 12.37 1.97
N GLY A 173 18.27 11.13 1.93
CA GLY A 173 17.90 10.50 0.67
C GLY A 173 17.02 9.28 0.88
N THR A 174 16.54 8.74 -0.23
CA THR A 174 15.79 7.50 -0.25
C THR A 174 16.27 6.59 -1.36
N VAL A 175 16.34 5.29 -1.07
CA VAL A 175 16.53 4.25 -2.07
C VAL A 175 15.19 3.57 -2.30
N THR A 176 14.70 3.57 -3.53
CA THR A 176 13.44 2.90 -3.89
C THR A 176 13.74 1.56 -4.51
N LEU A 177 13.06 0.53 -4.01
CA LEU A 177 13.15 -0.85 -4.48
C LEU A 177 12.00 -1.20 -5.43
N ASP A 178 12.19 -2.21 -6.27
CA ASP A 178 11.20 -2.74 -7.21
C ASP A 178 9.93 -3.28 -6.54
N ASN A 179 10.06 -3.78 -5.31
CA ASN A 179 8.93 -4.21 -4.48
C ASN A 179 8.14 -3.04 -3.84
N GLY A 180 8.49 -1.79 -4.15
CA GLY A 180 7.84 -0.58 -3.64
C GLY A 180 8.34 -0.11 -2.26
N ALA A 181 9.29 -0.82 -1.64
CA ALA A 181 9.89 -0.38 -0.39
C ALA A 181 10.80 0.84 -0.62
N VAL A 182 10.77 1.77 0.32
CA VAL A 182 11.55 3.02 0.30
C VAL A 182 12.44 3.05 1.53
N LEU A 183 13.76 3.04 1.32
CA LEU A 183 14.77 2.99 2.37
C LEU A 183 15.33 4.40 2.61
N PRO A 184 14.98 5.08 3.71
CA PRO A 184 15.54 6.37 4.02
C PRO A 184 16.99 6.22 4.47
N TYR A 185 17.82 7.21 4.12
CA TYR A 185 19.18 7.34 4.63
C TYR A 185 19.53 8.82 4.84
N SER A 186 20.54 9.08 5.64
CA SER A 186 21.06 10.42 5.87
C SER A 186 22.54 10.37 6.21
N GLY A 187 23.22 11.49 6.07
CA GLY A 187 24.64 11.60 6.36
C GLY A 187 25.18 13.00 6.11
N THR A 188 26.51 13.08 6.07
CA THR A 188 27.24 14.31 5.74
C THR A 188 28.20 14.04 4.60
N PHE A 189 28.34 15.00 3.69
CA PHE A 189 29.33 14.91 2.62
C PHE A 189 30.75 14.97 3.20
N TYR A 190 31.65 14.15 2.66
CA TYR A 190 33.10 14.25 2.89
C TYR A 190 33.85 14.68 1.62
#